data_AF-A0A382JRK7-F1
#
_entry.id   AF-A0A382JRK7-F1
#
_cell.length_a   1.000
_cell.length_b   1.000
_cell.length_c   1.000
_cell.angle_alpha   90.00
_cell.angle_beta   90.00
_cell.angle_gamma   90.00
#
_symmetry.space_group_name_H-M   'P 1'
#
loop_
_entity.id
_entity.type
_entity.pdbx_description
1 polymer ?
#
loop_
_entity_poly.entity_id
_entity_poly.type
_entity_poly.pdbx_seq_one_letter_code
_entity_poly.pdbx_strand_id
1 'polypeptide(L)' 'MNYGELLSSFLVDLQSVYRSNINIEGASFPQVLAISIIPDDGIEMSALSKKIGIDNSTATRLVMGLEKKGW' A
#
# COMPACT_ATOMS: atom_id res chain seq x y z
N MET A 1 -2.37 -2.92 28.34
CA MET A 1 -2.19 -2.71 26.89
C MET A 1 -1.04 -3.59 26.44
N ASN A 2 -1.33 -4.60 25.64
CA ASN A 2 -0.30 -5.43 25.04
C ASN A 2 0.40 -4.64 23.93
N TYR A 3 1.70 -4.85 23.71
CA TYR A 3 2.43 -4.22 22.60
C TYR A 3 1.73 -4.42 21.24
N GLY A 4 1.09 -5.57 21.03
CA GLY A 4 0.30 -5.82 19.83
C GLY A 4 -0.90 -4.89 19.67
N GLU A 5 -1.58 -4.55 20.77
CA GLU A 5 -2.71 -3.62 20.76
C GLU A 5 -2.23 -2.20 20.47
N LEU A 6 -1.13 -1.77 21.10
CA LEU A 6 -0.53 -0.46 20.84
C LEU A 6 -0.14 -0.30 19.36
N LEU A 7 0.53 -1.31 18.80
CA LEU A 7 0.90 -1.29 17.37
C LEU A 7 -0.32 -1.27 16.46
N SER A 8 -1.35 -2.05 16.78
CA SER A 8 -2.59 -2.06 16.01
C SER A 8 -3.30 -0.70 16.05
N SER A 9 -3.47 -0.11 17.24
CA SER A 9 -4.06 1.22 17.40
C SER A 9 -3.25 2.29 16.67
N PHE A 10 -1.93 2.27 16.80
CA PHE A 10 -1.05 3.20 16.09
C PHE A 10 -1.18 3.10 14.56
N LEU A 11 -1.26 1.88 14.02
CA LEU A 11 -1.46 1.67 12.58
C LEU A 11 -2.81 2.21 12.09
N VAL A 12 -3.88 2.05 12.89
CA VAL A 12 -5.21 2.59 12.58
C VAL A 12 -5.18 4.11 12.56
N ASP A 13 -4.52 4.73 13.55
CA ASP A 13 -4.38 6.18 13.64
C ASP A 13 -3.60 6.75 12.46
N LEU A 14 -2.48 6.12 12.08
CA LEU A 14 -1.72 6.49 10.89
C LEU A 14 -2.54 6.41 9.61
N GLN A 15 -3.33 5.34 9.43
CA GLN A 15 -4.22 5.23 8.28
C GLN A 15 -5.29 6.32 8.27
N SER A 16 -5.78 6.73 9.45
CA SER A 16 -6.72 7.84 9.58
C SER A 16 -6.10 9.16 9.12
N VAL A 17 -4.88 9.46 9.58
CA VAL A 17 -4.11 10.66 9.19
C VAL A 17 -3.81 10.67 7.69
N TYR A 18 -3.44 9.51 7.12
CA TYR A 18 -3.22 9.39 5.68
C TYR A 18 -4.49 9.72 4.89
N ARG A 19 -5.64 9.12 5.27
CA ARG A 19 -6.92 9.34 4.57
C ARG A 19 -7.40 10.79 4.65
N SER A 20 -7.10 11.50 5.72
CA SER A 20 -7.53 12.91 5.89
C SER A 20 -6.65 13.92 5.17
N ASN A 21 -5.36 13.61 4.94
CA ASN A 21 -4.40 14.61 4.42
C ASN A 21 -3.82 14.31 3.03
N ILE A 22 -3.68 13.04 2.66
CA ILE A 22 -2.95 12.64 1.45
C ILE A 22 -3.88 12.15 0.34
N ASN A 23 -5.18 11.98 0.63
CA ASN A 23 -6.19 11.39 -0.25
C ASN A 23 -5.90 11.59 -1.75
N ILE A 24 -5.25 10.59 -2.35
CA ILE A 24 -4.96 10.55 -3.77
C ILE A 24 -6.22 10.00 -4.43
N GLU A 25 -6.91 10.84 -5.20
CA GLU A 25 -8.18 10.47 -5.80
C GLU A 25 -8.06 9.19 -6.61
N GLY A 26 -8.89 8.20 -6.27
CA GLY A 26 -8.87 6.90 -6.92
C GLY A 26 -7.84 5.91 -6.37
N ALA A 27 -6.86 6.27 -5.53
CA ALA A 27 -5.87 5.32 -5.02
C ALA A 27 -6.08 4.97 -3.53
N SER A 28 -6.12 3.67 -3.20
CA SER A 28 -6.13 3.22 -1.81
C SER A 28 -4.77 3.39 -1.14
N PHE A 29 -4.70 3.34 0.20
CA PHE A 29 -3.41 3.44 0.91
C PHE A 29 -2.38 2.39 0.45
N PRO A 30 -2.71 1.08 0.32
CA PRO A 30 -1.78 0.10 -0.25
C PRO A 30 -1.34 0.43 -1.68
N GLN A 31 -2.22 1.01 -2.49
CA GLN A 31 -1.91 1.42 -3.86
C GLN A 31 -0.91 2.58 -3.90
N VAL A 32 -1.07 3.57 -3.02
CA VAL A 32 -0.12 4.68 -2.90
C VAL A 32 1.23 4.23 -2.36
N LEU A 33 1.24 3.30 -1.40
CA LEU A 33 2.49 2.66 -0.97
C LEU A 33 3.19 1.94 -2.13
N ALA A 34 2.46 1.20 -2.95
CA ALA A 34 3.04 0.53 -4.11
C ALA A 34 3.66 1.53 -5.10
N ILE A 35 2.95 2.61 -5.45
CA ILE A 35 3.47 3.67 -6.33
C ILE A 35 4.75 4.29 -5.75
N SER A 36 4.81 4.51 -4.43
CA SER A 36 6.00 5.08 -3.78
C SER A 36 7.23 4.15 -3.75
N ILE A 37 7.03 2.85 -4.00
CA ILE A 37 8.07 1.81 -3.93
C ILE A 37 8.57 1.40 -5.32
N ILE A 38 7.70 1.46 -6.33
CA ILE A 38 8.02 1.09 -7.71
C ILE A 38 8.97 2.16 -8.28
N PRO A 39 10.21 1.81 -8.66
CA PRO A 39 11.13 2.74 -9.31
C PRO A 39 10.71 2.99 -10.76
N ASP A 40 11.25 4.04 -11.37
CA ASP A 40 10.90 4.45 -12.74
C ASP A 40 11.20 3.38 -13.81
N ASP A 41 12.19 2.51 -13.57
CA ASP A 41 12.56 1.38 -14.42
C ASP A 41 11.74 0.10 -14.13
N GLY A 42 10.82 0.17 -13.18
CA GLY A 42 9.94 -0.93 -12.79
C GLY A 42 10.55 -1.89 -11.77
N ILE A 43 9.73 -2.83 -11.28
CA ILE A 43 10.14 -3.83 -10.29
C ILE A 43 9.41 -5.14 -10.57
N GLU A 44 10.07 -6.27 -10.30
CA GLU A 44 9.38 -7.57 -10.33
C GLU A 44 8.27 -7.64 -9.27
N MET A 45 7.14 -8.27 -9.62
CA MET A 45 6.00 -8.42 -8.69
C MET A 45 6.36 -9.15 -7.40
N SER A 46 7.25 -10.15 -7.48
CA SER A 46 7.78 -10.89 -6.33
C SER A 46 8.60 -10.01 -5.39
N ALA A 47 9.34 -9.04 -5.92
CA ALA A 47 10.11 -8.09 -5.15
C ALA A 47 9.19 -7.01 -4.54
N LEU A 48 8.18 -6.56 -5.28
CA LEU A 48 7.16 -5.63 -4.78
C LEU A 48 6.37 -6.24 -3.60
N SER A 49 5.89 -7.47 -3.76
CA SER A 49 5.11 -8.17 -2.72
C SER A 49 5.91 -8.32 -1.43
N LYS A 50 7.20 -8.69 -1.55
CA LYS A 50 8.12 -8.79 -0.41
C LYS A 50 8.38 -7.45 0.27
N LYS A 51 8.56 -6.36 -0.50
CA LYS A 51 8.77 -5.01 0.05
C LYS A 51 7.53 -4.48 0.78
N ILE A 52 6.34 -4.72 0.24
CA ILE A 52 5.07 -4.29 0.84
C ILE A 52 4.68 -5.20 2.02
N GLY A 53 5.13 -6.45 2.03
CA GLY A 53 4.78 -7.44 3.06
C GLY A 53 3.43 -8.11 2.81
N ILE A 54 3.09 -8.35 1.53
CA ILE A 54 1.86 -9.04 1.10
C ILE A 54 2.20 -10.25 0.24
N ASP A 55 1.26 -11.16 0.06
CA ASP A 55 1.45 -12.27 -0.87
C ASP A 55 1.38 -11.79 -2.34
N ASN A 56 1.96 -12.60 -3.24
CA ASN A 56 2.02 -12.29 -4.67
C ASN A 56 0.62 -12.08 -5.28
N SER A 57 -0.39 -12.86 -4.88
CA SER A 57 -1.73 -12.74 -5.46
C SER A 57 -2.40 -11.42 -5.08
N THR A 58 -2.12 -10.93 -3.87
CA THR A 58 -2.58 -9.62 -3.40
C THR A 58 -1.83 -8.50 -4.09
N ALA A 59 -0.50 -8.62 -4.28
CA ALA A 59 0.29 -7.65 -5.03
C ALA A 59 -0.19 -7.52 -6.49
N THR A 60 -0.44 -8.64 -7.17
CA THR A 60 -0.98 -8.64 -8.54
C THR A 60 -2.33 -7.95 -8.62
N ARG A 61 -3.28 -8.26 -7.73
CA ARG A 61 -4.60 -7.60 -7.69
C ARG A 61 -4.50 -6.10 -7.42
N LEU A 62 -3.56 -5.70 -6.55
CA LEU A 62 -3.30 -4.32 -6.21
C LEU A 62 -2.82 -3.53 -7.42
N VAL A 63 -1.84 -4.06 -8.16
CA VAL A 63 -1.28 -3.43 -9.36
C VAL A 63 -2.29 -3.41 -10.51
N MET A 64 -3.00 -4.51 -10.77
CA MET A 64 -4.10 -4.50 -11.75
C MET A 64 -5.16 -3.44 -11.42
N GLY A 65 -5.41 -3.19 -10.13
CA GLY A 65 -6.31 -2.15 -9.68
C GLY A 65 -5.77 -0.73 -9.88
N LEU A 66 -4.45 -0.54 -9.95
CA LEU A 66 -3.79 0.72 -10.31
C LEU A 66 -3.89 0.95 -11.82
N GLU A 67 -3.50 -0.04 -12.62
CA GLU A 67 -3.52 0.03 -14.08
C GLU A 67 -4.93 0.34 -14.61
N LYS A 68 -5.96 -0.30 -14.06
CA LYS A 68 -7.38 -0.04 -14.43
C LYS A 68 -7.83 1.39 -14.16
N LYS A 69 -7.14 2.10 -13.28
CA LYS A 69 -7.43 3.50 -12.91
C LYS A 69 -6.52 4.49 -13.63
N GLY A 70 -5.59 4.03 -14.47
CA GLY A 70 -4.67 4.87 -15.23
C GLY A 70 -3.49 5.41 -14.42
N TRP A 71 -3.13 4.72 -13.33
CA TRP A 71 -1.91 4.98 -12.57
C TRP A 71 -0.71 4.22 -13.13
#